data_AF-A0A1H7ALC5-F1
#
_entry.id   AF-A0A1H7ALC5-F1
#
_cell.length_a   1.000
_cell.length_b   1.000
_cell.length_c   1.000
_cell.angle_alpha   90.00
_cell.angle_beta   90.00
_cell.angle_gamma   90.00
#
_symmetry.space_group_name_H-M   'P 1'
#
loop_
_entity.id
_entity.type
_entity.pdbx_description
1 polymer ?
#
loop_
_entity_poly.entity_id
_entity_poly.type
_entity_poly.pdbx_seq_one_letter_code
_entity_poly.pdbx_strand_id
1 'polypeptide(L)'
;MITSIKAYDRVADRIRQHRQADSRPVIVVEGPADSRFLRAGFDDEYVIFPTGTRSSAINVTEQLSAWRIPDAACVVDRDFDDEVRSRELSGFPVFAYENADLEAMASKTDAFDLMIYELGSEQKVRDNGGPEAISRLIHMVVEPIARLRAANAAKRWGLAFDKVNVADKVSLKTLEFNLDSYCAALRGESISPPSMAELISVANGSVPLPYVPLCPRRSSPYYRGRDFLAVAGVALRRRAGSCQKAATDAEHLGGVIRAIACKNVKNSPWGKDLRTFFTDLRSSSGARIPRPR
;
A
#
# COMPACT_ATOMS: atom_id res chain seq x y z
N MET A 1 -35.88 7.73 3.47
CA MET A 1 -34.43 7.50 3.38
C MET A 1 -33.89 8.44 2.32
N ILE A 2 -33.14 9.48 2.70
CA ILE A 2 -32.51 10.40 1.73
C ILE A 2 -31.22 9.72 1.27
N THR A 3 -31.24 9.14 0.08
CA THR A 3 -30.03 8.72 -0.64
C THR A 3 -29.25 9.99 -0.98
N SER A 4 -28.07 10.16 -0.38
CA SER A 4 -27.14 11.26 -0.70
C SER A 4 -26.90 11.34 -2.21
N ILE A 5 -26.77 12.55 -2.77
CA ILE A 5 -26.39 12.78 -4.18
C ILE A 5 -25.11 12.01 -4.55
N LYS A 6 -24.22 11.74 -3.59
CA LYS A 6 -23.04 10.88 -3.78
C LYS A 6 -23.38 9.46 -4.23
N ALA A 7 -24.56 8.93 -3.90
CA ALA A 7 -25.00 7.60 -4.32
C ALA A 7 -25.32 7.52 -5.83
N TYR A 8 -25.51 8.67 -6.49
CA TYR A 8 -25.72 8.77 -7.94
C TYR A 8 -24.46 9.19 -8.70
N ASP A 9 -23.37 9.52 -8.01
CA ASP A 9 -22.10 9.89 -8.63
C ASP A 9 -21.40 8.65 -9.20
N ARG A 10 -21.53 8.46 -10.52
CA ARG A 10 -20.86 7.38 -11.25
C ARG A 10 -19.52 7.88 -11.76
N VAL A 11 -18.44 7.47 -11.08
CA VAL A 11 -17.08 7.89 -11.43
C VAL A 11 -16.73 7.59 -12.89
N ALA A 12 -17.16 6.44 -13.43
CA ALA A 12 -16.97 6.10 -14.84
C ALA A 12 -17.60 7.13 -15.80
N ASP A 13 -18.83 7.58 -15.53
CA ASP A 13 -19.50 8.61 -16.33
C ASP A 13 -18.78 9.96 -16.23
N ARG A 14 -18.30 10.33 -15.04
CA ARG A 14 -17.49 11.55 -14.86
C ARG A 14 -16.19 11.48 -15.66
N ILE A 15 -15.52 10.33 -15.69
CA ILE A 15 -14.31 10.11 -16.50
C ILE A 15 -14.66 10.27 -17.99
N ARG A 16 -15.74 9.64 -18.45
CA ARG A 16 -16.20 9.72 -19.84
C ARG A 16 -16.49 11.16 -20.28
N GLN A 17 -17.14 11.94 -19.42
CA GLN A 17 -17.39 13.37 -19.67
C GLN A 17 -16.08 14.19 -19.65
N HIS A 18 -15.21 13.95 -18.67
CA HIS A 18 -13.93 14.66 -18.55
C HIS A 18 -13.04 14.48 -19.78
N ARG A 19 -13.07 13.29 -20.40
CA ARG A 19 -12.32 13.01 -21.63
C ARG A 19 -12.70 13.85 -22.85
N GLN A 20 -13.84 14.55 -22.80
CA GLN A 20 -14.19 15.50 -23.85
C GLN A 20 -13.32 16.77 -23.81
N ALA A 21 -12.71 17.06 -22.66
CA ALA A 21 -11.87 18.24 -22.44
C ALA A 21 -10.38 17.89 -22.25
N ASP A 22 -10.06 16.69 -21.77
CA ASP A 22 -8.69 16.26 -21.48
C ASP A 22 -8.39 14.87 -22.07
N SER A 23 -7.37 14.77 -22.92
CA SER A 23 -6.99 13.53 -23.61
C SER A 23 -5.87 12.74 -22.91
N ARG A 24 -5.40 13.18 -21.74
CA ARG A 24 -4.37 12.46 -20.99
C ARG A 24 -4.88 11.10 -20.50
N PRO A 25 -4.01 10.10 -20.29
CA PRO A 25 -4.41 8.82 -19.73
C PRO A 25 -5.07 8.98 -18.36
N VAL A 26 -5.96 8.04 -18.05
CA VAL A 26 -6.75 8.05 -16.82
C VAL A 26 -6.21 7.02 -15.85
N ILE A 27 -5.91 7.46 -14.63
CA ILE A 27 -5.64 6.58 -13.49
C ILE A 27 -6.84 6.63 -12.54
N VAL A 28 -7.40 5.45 -12.27
CA VAL A 28 -8.40 5.25 -11.23
C VAL A 28 -7.70 4.75 -9.97
N VAL A 29 -7.93 5.35 -8.82
CA VAL A 29 -7.30 4.94 -7.55
C VAL A 29 -8.32 4.68 -6.46
N GLU A 30 -7.90 3.96 -5.43
CA GLU A 30 -8.72 3.66 -4.27
C GLU A 30 -9.08 4.92 -3.50
N GLY A 31 -8.10 5.58 -2.90
CA GLY A 31 -8.34 6.61 -1.91
C GLY A 31 -7.99 8.03 -2.36
N PRO A 32 -8.45 9.04 -1.60
CA PRO A 32 -7.92 10.39 -1.71
C PRO A 32 -6.41 10.49 -1.42
N ALA A 33 -5.86 9.58 -0.61
CA ALA A 33 -4.43 9.55 -0.29
C ALA A 33 -3.60 9.21 -1.53
N ASP A 34 -3.97 8.15 -2.25
CA ASP A 34 -3.40 7.74 -3.54
C ASP A 34 -3.49 8.86 -4.57
N SER A 35 -4.67 9.48 -4.67
CA SER A 35 -4.91 10.57 -5.63
C SER A 35 -3.97 11.74 -5.37
N ARG A 36 -3.81 12.17 -4.10
CA ARG A 36 -2.86 13.23 -3.75
C ARG A 36 -1.42 12.84 -4.03
N PHE A 37 -1.04 11.61 -3.71
CA PHE A 37 0.31 11.10 -3.93
C PHE A 37 0.68 11.08 -5.41
N LEU A 38 -0.18 10.50 -6.26
CA LEU A 38 0.06 10.41 -7.69
C LEU A 38 -0.05 11.77 -8.38
N ARG A 39 -0.97 12.66 -7.98
CA ARG A 39 -1.01 14.03 -8.54
C ARG A 39 0.29 14.76 -8.25
N ALA A 40 0.81 14.69 -7.03
CA ALA A 40 2.06 15.37 -6.71
C ALA A 40 3.27 14.90 -7.55
N GLY A 41 3.25 13.66 -8.06
CA GLY A 41 4.29 13.13 -8.94
C GLY A 41 3.99 13.17 -10.45
N PHE A 42 2.72 13.18 -10.85
CA PHE A 42 2.30 12.93 -12.23
C PHE A 42 1.10 13.77 -12.69
N ASP A 43 0.78 14.90 -12.04
CA ASP A 43 -0.35 15.75 -12.43
C ASP A 43 -0.23 16.31 -13.86
N ASP A 44 0.98 16.35 -14.44
CA ASP A 44 1.23 16.71 -15.83
C ASP A 44 0.98 15.57 -16.82
N GLU A 45 1.09 14.32 -16.37
CA GLU A 45 1.05 13.13 -17.24
C GLU A 45 -0.31 12.43 -17.26
N TYR A 46 -1.05 12.43 -16.14
CA TYR A 46 -2.26 11.63 -15.97
C TYR A 46 -3.41 12.41 -15.33
N VAL A 47 -4.65 12.02 -15.66
CA VAL A 47 -5.84 12.46 -14.91
C VAL A 47 -6.22 11.40 -13.88
N ILE A 48 -6.27 11.79 -12.61
CA ILE A 48 -6.42 10.84 -11.49
C ILE A 48 -7.79 10.96 -10.81
N PHE A 49 -8.52 9.85 -10.69
CA PHE A 49 -9.86 9.76 -10.10
C PHE A 49 -9.92 8.77 -8.92
N PRO A 50 -10.18 9.24 -7.69
CA PRO A 50 -10.41 8.35 -6.55
C PRO A 50 -11.83 7.76 -6.56
N THR A 51 -11.98 6.50 -6.12
CA THR A 51 -13.26 5.76 -6.10
C THR A 51 -13.73 5.31 -4.72
N GLY A 52 -12.91 5.44 -3.69
CA GLY A 52 -13.17 5.07 -2.30
C GLY A 52 -12.59 3.73 -1.87
N THR A 53 -12.69 2.69 -2.70
CA THR A 53 -12.21 1.33 -2.39
C THR A 53 -11.54 0.65 -3.60
N ARG A 54 -10.67 -0.34 -3.36
CA ARG A 54 -10.12 -1.27 -4.36
C ARG A 54 -11.16 -1.82 -5.32
N SER A 55 -12.23 -2.43 -4.78
CA SER A 55 -13.29 -3.01 -5.60
C SER A 55 -13.99 -1.97 -6.49
N SER A 56 -14.17 -0.74 -5.99
CA SER A 56 -14.74 0.34 -6.80
C SER A 56 -13.79 0.78 -7.92
N ALA A 57 -12.49 0.84 -7.66
CA ALA A 57 -11.48 1.20 -8.67
C ALA A 57 -11.44 0.16 -9.80
N ILE A 58 -11.48 -1.12 -9.45
CA ILE A 58 -11.56 -2.24 -10.38
C ILE A 58 -12.85 -2.16 -11.20
N ASN A 59 -14.02 -2.04 -10.55
CA ASN A 59 -15.32 -1.97 -11.22
C ASN A 59 -15.43 -0.79 -12.20
N VAL A 60 -14.90 0.38 -11.83
CA VAL A 60 -14.87 1.55 -12.72
C VAL A 60 -13.98 1.26 -13.93
N THR A 61 -12.83 0.63 -13.72
CA THR A 61 -11.89 0.30 -14.79
C THR A 61 -12.44 -0.77 -15.75
N GLU A 62 -13.19 -1.76 -15.23
CA GLU A 62 -13.96 -2.71 -16.04
C GLU A 62 -14.97 -2.00 -16.95
N GLN A 63 -15.73 -1.03 -16.41
CA GLN A 63 -16.68 -0.24 -17.19
C GLN A 63 -16.00 0.57 -18.29
N LEU A 64 -14.89 1.25 -17.97
CA LEU A 64 -14.12 2.03 -18.95
C LEU A 64 -13.56 1.13 -20.07
N SER A 65 -13.08 -0.06 -19.71
CA SER A 65 -12.62 -1.07 -20.67
C SER A 65 -13.75 -1.55 -21.57
N ALA A 66 -14.94 -1.83 -21.01
CA ALA A 66 -16.12 -2.23 -21.76
C ALA A 66 -16.59 -1.13 -22.74
N TRP A 67 -16.43 0.14 -22.35
CA TRP A 67 -16.71 1.30 -23.21
C TRP A 67 -15.60 1.61 -24.20
N ARG A 68 -14.52 0.80 -24.23
CA ARG A 68 -13.35 1.00 -25.09
C ARG A 68 -12.73 2.38 -24.92
N ILE A 69 -12.73 2.91 -23.70
CA ILE A 69 -11.98 4.11 -23.37
C ILE A 69 -10.49 3.71 -23.31
N PRO A 70 -9.67 4.13 -24.28
CA PRO A 70 -8.26 3.72 -24.32
C PRO A 70 -7.52 4.38 -23.15
N ASP A 71 -6.41 3.80 -22.73
CA ASP A 71 -5.47 4.44 -21.78
C ASP A 71 -6.10 4.75 -20.42
N ALA A 72 -6.99 3.88 -19.96
CA ALA A 72 -7.56 3.94 -18.62
C ALA A 72 -7.17 2.68 -17.84
N ALA A 73 -6.63 2.86 -16.65
CA ALA A 73 -6.25 1.77 -15.76
C ALA A 73 -6.47 2.15 -14.31
N CYS A 74 -6.51 1.15 -13.42
CA CYS A 74 -6.47 1.40 -11.99
C CYS A 74 -5.08 1.19 -11.39
N VAL A 75 -4.74 2.01 -10.39
CA VAL A 75 -3.61 1.80 -9.47
C VAL A 75 -4.17 1.45 -8.10
N VAL A 76 -3.75 0.31 -7.56
CA VAL A 76 -4.33 -0.28 -6.33
C VAL A 76 -3.27 -0.90 -5.44
N ASP A 77 -3.62 -1.05 -4.16
CA ASP A 77 -2.87 -1.83 -3.18
C ASP A 77 -2.92 -3.32 -3.55
N ARG A 78 -1.84 -4.05 -3.27
CA ARG A 78 -1.78 -5.50 -3.50
C ARG A 78 -2.36 -6.31 -2.36
N ASP A 79 -2.36 -5.74 -1.16
CA ASP A 79 -2.69 -6.43 0.08
C ASP A 79 -1.92 -7.75 0.23
N PHE A 80 -2.52 -8.78 0.82
CA PHE A 80 -1.90 -10.09 1.03
C PHE A 80 -2.63 -11.21 0.26
N ASP A 81 -3.63 -10.86 -0.53
CA ASP A 81 -4.38 -11.78 -1.38
C ASP A 81 -3.81 -11.82 -2.82
N ASP A 82 -4.35 -12.72 -3.65
CA ASP A 82 -3.93 -12.92 -5.04
C ASP A 82 -4.85 -12.22 -6.06
N GLU A 83 -5.80 -11.37 -5.62
CA GLU A 83 -6.81 -10.77 -6.51
C GLU A 83 -6.13 -9.91 -7.59
N VAL A 84 -5.28 -8.96 -7.18
CA VAL A 84 -4.61 -8.04 -8.10
C VAL A 84 -3.69 -8.78 -9.06
N ARG A 85 -2.91 -9.75 -8.54
CA ARG A 85 -2.03 -10.58 -9.37
C ARG A 85 -2.80 -11.36 -10.42
N SER A 86 -3.95 -11.94 -10.05
CA SER A 86 -4.80 -12.69 -10.98
C SER A 86 -5.36 -11.80 -12.09
N ARG A 87 -5.66 -10.53 -11.78
CA ARG A 87 -6.10 -9.52 -12.75
C ARG A 87 -4.96 -9.08 -13.68
N GLU A 88 -3.76 -8.85 -13.15
CA GLU A 88 -2.57 -8.54 -13.98
C GLU A 88 -2.30 -9.67 -14.99
N LEU A 89 -2.35 -10.93 -14.54
CA LEU A 89 -2.14 -12.10 -15.39
C LEU A 89 -3.21 -12.31 -16.46
N SER A 90 -4.43 -11.80 -16.26
CA SER A 90 -5.49 -11.86 -17.27
C SER A 90 -5.43 -10.71 -18.28
N GLY A 91 -4.43 -9.82 -18.17
CA GLY A 91 -4.28 -8.65 -19.04
C GLY A 91 -5.27 -7.53 -18.70
N PHE A 92 -5.92 -7.58 -17.54
CA PHE A 92 -6.76 -6.49 -17.06
C PHE A 92 -5.89 -5.24 -16.80
N PRO A 93 -6.34 -4.01 -17.15
CA PRO A 93 -5.55 -2.80 -16.97
C PRO A 93 -5.54 -2.35 -15.50
N VAL A 94 -4.81 -3.10 -14.68
CA VAL A 94 -4.49 -2.81 -13.29
C VAL A 94 -2.98 -2.73 -13.14
N PHE A 95 -2.52 -1.80 -12.31
CA PHE A 95 -1.11 -1.62 -12.01
C PHE A 95 -0.92 -1.46 -10.52
N ALA A 96 -0.25 -2.42 -9.89
CA ALA A 96 -0.14 -2.43 -8.45
C ALA A 96 1.04 -1.60 -7.90
N TYR A 97 0.93 -1.14 -6.67
CA TYR A 97 2.10 -0.64 -5.92
C TYR A 97 3.16 -1.72 -5.73
N GLU A 98 4.40 -1.30 -5.50
CA GLU A 98 5.55 -2.22 -5.45
C GLU A 98 5.55 -3.17 -4.23
N ASN A 99 4.81 -2.84 -3.18
CA ASN A 99 4.69 -3.66 -1.97
C ASN A 99 3.20 -3.83 -1.62
N ALA A 100 2.85 -4.23 -0.39
CA ALA A 100 1.44 -4.47 -0.03
C ALA A 100 0.56 -3.24 -0.26
N ASP A 101 1.07 -2.04 0.03
CA ASP A 101 0.36 -0.77 -0.11
C ASP A 101 1.31 0.39 -0.50
N LEU A 102 0.72 1.56 -0.74
CA LEU A 102 1.43 2.81 -1.03
C LEU A 102 2.49 3.16 0.02
N GLU A 103 2.17 3.08 1.32
CA GLU A 103 3.11 3.42 2.38
C GLU A 103 4.30 2.46 2.43
N ALA A 104 4.07 1.17 2.21
CA ALA A 104 5.12 0.18 2.12
C ALA A 104 6.05 0.48 0.94
N MET A 105 5.50 0.81 -0.23
CA MET A 105 6.30 1.27 -1.37
C MET A 105 7.10 2.54 -1.04
N ALA A 106 6.45 3.56 -0.45
CA ALA A 106 7.11 4.82 -0.10
C ALA A 106 8.26 4.60 0.89
N SER A 107 8.10 3.68 1.85
CA SER A 107 9.14 3.33 2.82
C SER A 107 10.37 2.62 2.24
N LYS A 108 10.29 2.17 0.99
CA LYS A 108 11.42 1.59 0.24
C LYS A 108 12.22 2.62 -0.56
N THR A 109 11.83 3.89 -0.48
CA THR A 109 12.57 5.00 -1.07
C THR A 109 13.33 5.77 0.01
N ASP A 110 14.22 6.67 -0.41
CA ASP A 110 14.94 7.58 0.49
C ASP A 110 14.02 8.45 1.38
N ALA A 111 12.71 8.48 1.08
CA ALA A 111 11.73 9.17 1.89
C ALA A 111 11.67 8.69 3.34
N PHE A 112 11.90 7.39 3.58
CA PHE A 112 11.94 6.89 4.96
C PHE A 112 13.14 7.45 5.72
N ASP A 113 14.32 7.44 5.10
CA ASP A 113 15.54 7.95 5.70
C ASP A 113 15.44 9.44 5.99
N LEU A 114 14.90 10.22 5.05
CA LEU A 114 14.62 11.64 5.25
C LEU A 114 13.63 11.88 6.40
N MET A 115 12.57 11.06 6.51
CA MET A 115 11.62 11.15 7.62
C MET A 115 12.30 10.83 8.97
N ILE A 116 13.19 9.84 9.01
CA ILE A 116 13.96 9.51 10.22
C ILE A 116 14.92 10.63 10.61
N TYR A 117 15.57 11.28 9.65
CA TYR A 117 16.44 12.43 9.94
C TYR A 117 15.66 13.65 10.43
N GLU A 118 14.49 13.93 9.83
CA GLU A 118 13.67 15.08 10.19
C GLU A 118 13.02 14.92 11.58
N LEU A 119 12.49 13.73 11.87
CA LEU A 119 11.76 13.46 13.13
C LEU A 119 12.65 12.86 14.22
N GLY A 120 13.82 12.36 13.87
CA GLY A 120 14.76 11.73 14.79
C GLY A 120 15.61 12.75 15.54
N SER A 121 16.27 12.28 16.60
CA SER A 121 17.38 13.01 17.20
C SER A 121 18.66 12.55 16.49
N GLU A 122 19.40 13.49 15.91
CA GLU A 122 20.64 13.19 15.18
C GLU A 122 21.57 12.25 15.96
N GLN A 123 21.81 12.55 17.24
CA GLN A 123 22.63 11.72 18.12
C GLN A 123 22.08 10.30 18.25
N LYS A 124 20.77 10.14 18.52
CA LYS A 124 20.14 8.83 18.67
C LYS A 124 20.11 8.03 17.37
N VAL A 125 19.86 8.69 16.23
CA VAL A 125 19.90 8.05 14.92
C VAL A 125 21.31 7.51 14.65
N ARG A 126 22.35 8.32 14.91
CA ARG A 126 23.75 7.88 14.79
C ARG A 126 24.10 6.74 15.73
N ASP A 127 23.70 6.81 17.00
CA ASP A 127 23.96 5.76 18.00
C ASP A 127 23.28 4.42 17.65
N ASN A 128 22.23 4.46 16.82
CA ASN A 128 21.53 3.27 16.32
C ASN A 128 22.01 2.83 14.93
N GLY A 129 23.12 3.37 14.41
CA GLY A 129 23.71 2.97 13.14
C GLY A 129 23.05 3.60 11.91
N GLY A 130 22.32 4.70 12.07
CA GLY A 130 21.67 5.43 10.99
C GLY A 130 20.26 4.91 10.62
N PRO A 131 19.60 5.59 9.68
CA PRO A 131 18.22 5.27 9.29
C PRO A 131 18.07 3.88 8.69
N GLU A 132 19.04 3.40 7.91
CA GLU A 132 19.02 2.04 7.35
C GLU A 132 19.00 0.96 8.43
N ALA A 133 19.82 1.12 9.49
CA ALA A 133 19.86 0.17 10.60
C ALA A 133 18.54 0.18 11.38
N ILE A 134 17.95 1.36 11.58
CA ILE A 134 16.61 1.52 12.17
C ILE A 134 15.56 0.84 11.28
N SER A 135 15.60 1.03 9.96
CA SER A 135 14.69 0.36 9.02
C SER A 135 14.79 -1.16 9.13
N ARG A 136 16.01 -1.71 9.18
CA ARG A 136 16.22 -3.17 9.33
C ARG A 136 15.61 -3.70 10.63
N LEU A 137 15.78 -3.00 11.75
CA LEU A 137 15.16 -3.36 13.03
C LEU A 137 13.64 -3.35 12.94
N ILE A 138 13.06 -2.32 12.29
CA ILE A 138 11.61 -2.25 12.08
C ILE A 138 11.13 -3.42 11.21
N HIS A 139 11.87 -3.75 10.14
CA HIS A 139 11.55 -4.90 9.27
C HIS A 139 11.49 -6.21 10.06
N MET A 140 12.46 -6.47 10.94
CA MET A 140 12.45 -7.66 11.81
C MET A 140 11.21 -7.74 12.71
N VAL A 141 10.69 -6.59 13.17
CA VAL A 141 9.47 -6.53 13.98
C VAL A 141 8.21 -6.78 13.16
N VAL A 142 8.13 -6.26 11.93
CA VAL A 142 6.93 -6.43 11.09
C VAL A 142 6.88 -7.75 10.34
N GLU A 143 8.01 -8.44 10.19
CA GLU A 143 8.09 -9.70 9.44
C GLU A 143 7.15 -10.80 10.00
N PRO A 144 7.08 -11.06 11.32
CA PRO A 144 6.07 -11.96 11.89
C PRO A 144 4.63 -11.54 11.59
N ILE A 145 4.35 -10.23 11.57
CA ILE A 145 3.01 -9.69 11.27
C ILE A 145 2.67 -9.93 9.79
N ALA A 146 3.62 -9.71 8.89
CA ALA A 146 3.44 -9.95 7.46
C ALA A 146 3.15 -11.43 7.17
N ARG A 147 3.85 -12.36 7.83
CA ARG A 147 3.55 -13.80 7.76
C ARG A 147 2.14 -14.12 8.22
N LEU A 148 1.69 -13.54 9.34
CA LEU A 148 0.33 -13.73 9.84
C LEU A 148 -0.72 -13.20 8.86
N ARG A 149 -0.50 -12.04 8.24
CA ARG A 149 -1.40 -11.48 7.24
C ARG A 149 -1.49 -12.35 5.99
N ALA A 150 -0.35 -12.85 5.49
CA ALA A 150 -0.31 -13.78 4.36
C ALA A 150 -1.06 -15.09 4.69
N ALA A 151 -0.83 -15.66 5.88
CA ALA A 151 -1.57 -16.84 6.34
C ALA A 151 -3.07 -16.59 6.47
N ASN A 152 -3.45 -15.43 6.99
CA ASN A 152 -4.84 -15.04 7.13
C ASN A 152 -5.57 -14.98 5.78
N ALA A 153 -4.92 -14.42 4.75
CA ALA A 153 -5.46 -14.39 3.40
C ALA A 153 -5.55 -15.81 2.80
N ALA A 154 -4.46 -16.59 2.88
CA ALA A 154 -4.40 -17.93 2.30
C ALA A 154 -5.36 -18.94 2.95
N LYS A 155 -5.48 -18.91 4.28
CA LYS A 155 -6.31 -19.85 5.07
C LYS A 155 -7.69 -19.30 5.40
N ARG A 156 -8.00 -18.06 5.02
CA ARG A 156 -9.28 -17.37 5.28
C ARG A 156 -9.67 -17.37 6.77
N TRP A 157 -8.70 -17.13 7.65
CA TRP A 157 -8.94 -17.13 9.11
C TRP A 157 -9.85 -15.98 9.57
N GLY A 158 -9.95 -14.89 8.81
CA GLY A 158 -10.77 -13.74 9.17
C GLY A 158 -10.24 -12.96 10.39
N LEU A 159 -8.91 -12.96 10.61
CA LEU A 159 -8.27 -12.22 11.68
C LEU A 159 -8.43 -10.71 11.49
N ALA A 160 -8.87 -10.03 12.55
CA ALA A 160 -9.17 -8.59 12.54
C ALA A 160 -7.94 -7.72 12.85
N PHE A 161 -6.95 -7.71 11.95
CA PHE A 161 -5.70 -6.94 12.14
C PHE A 161 -5.91 -5.45 12.42
N ASP A 162 -6.93 -4.83 11.82
CA ASP A 162 -7.19 -3.39 12.00
C ASP A 162 -7.69 -3.03 13.40
N LYS A 163 -8.10 -4.02 14.21
CA LYS A 163 -8.51 -3.84 15.60
C LYS A 163 -7.35 -3.99 16.60
N VAL A 164 -6.19 -4.46 16.14
CA VAL A 164 -5.03 -4.67 17.02
C VAL A 164 -3.98 -3.60 16.76
N ASN A 165 -3.72 -2.79 17.77
CA ASN A 165 -2.68 -1.77 17.67
C ASN A 165 -1.27 -2.38 17.83
N VAL A 166 -0.54 -2.49 16.72
CA VAL A 166 0.84 -2.99 16.68
C VAL A 166 1.76 -2.21 17.62
N ALA A 167 1.61 -0.89 17.71
CA ALA A 167 2.48 -0.03 18.51
C ALA A 167 2.43 -0.37 20.01
N ASP A 168 1.29 -0.86 20.50
CA ASP A 168 1.13 -1.24 21.92
C ASP A 168 1.78 -2.61 22.24
N LYS A 169 2.24 -3.33 21.21
CA LYS A 169 2.93 -4.63 21.33
C LYS A 169 4.43 -4.53 21.12
N VAL A 170 4.97 -3.33 20.94
CA VAL A 170 6.40 -3.09 20.77
C VAL A 170 6.95 -2.34 21.98
N SER A 171 8.04 -2.86 22.55
CA SER A 171 8.75 -2.21 23.65
C SER A 171 9.36 -0.88 23.19
N LEU A 172 8.99 0.23 23.85
CA LEU A 172 9.54 1.56 23.55
C LEU A 172 11.07 1.62 23.71
N LYS A 173 11.66 0.80 24.59
CA LYS A 173 13.10 0.84 24.90
C LYS A 173 13.88 -0.08 23.95
N THR A 174 13.44 -1.32 23.81
CA THR A 174 14.20 -2.36 23.11
C THR A 174 13.77 -2.52 21.65
N LEU A 175 12.59 -2.01 21.26
CA LEU A 175 11.89 -2.36 20.02
C LEU A 175 11.60 -3.86 19.86
N GLU A 176 11.65 -4.62 20.95
CA GLU A 176 11.23 -6.03 20.91
C GLU A 176 9.73 -6.14 20.73
N PHE A 177 9.33 -7.07 19.86
CA PHE A 177 7.93 -7.35 19.56
C PHE A 177 7.40 -8.44 20.49
N ASN A 178 6.35 -8.13 21.24
CA ASN A 178 5.66 -9.11 22.06
C ASN A 178 4.67 -9.91 21.19
N LEU A 179 5.19 -10.94 20.53
CA LEU A 179 4.43 -11.79 19.61
C LEU A 179 3.26 -12.49 20.31
N ASP A 180 3.46 -13.02 21.51
CA ASP A 180 2.40 -13.68 22.27
C ASP A 180 1.24 -12.73 22.57
N SER A 181 1.53 -11.52 23.06
CA SER A 181 0.50 -10.53 23.34
C SER A 181 -0.23 -10.07 22.08
N TYR A 182 0.47 -10.01 20.94
CA TYR A 182 -0.13 -9.66 19.65
C TYR A 182 -1.06 -10.77 19.13
N CYS A 183 -0.59 -12.03 19.14
CA CYS A 183 -1.40 -13.19 18.75
C CYS A 183 -2.62 -13.36 19.65
N ALA A 184 -2.47 -13.17 20.97
CA ALA A 184 -3.60 -13.21 21.90
C ALA A 184 -4.65 -12.14 21.58
N ALA A 185 -4.23 -10.92 21.26
CA ALA A 185 -5.13 -9.84 20.86
C ALA A 185 -5.85 -10.14 19.53
N LEU A 186 -5.14 -10.65 18.52
CA LEU A 186 -5.75 -11.06 17.25
C LEU A 186 -6.82 -12.15 17.44
N ARG A 187 -6.56 -13.13 18.30
CA ARG A 187 -7.54 -14.18 18.62
C ARG A 187 -8.77 -13.59 19.31
N GLY A 188 -8.58 -12.70 20.29
CA GLY A 188 -9.69 -12.09 21.02
C GLY A 188 -10.64 -11.27 20.15
N GLU A 189 -10.14 -10.68 19.06
CA GLU A 189 -10.93 -9.85 18.15
C GLU A 189 -11.62 -10.61 17.00
N SER A 190 -11.41 -11.94 16.93
CA SER A 190 -11.81 -12.77 15.79
C SER A 190 -12.88 -13.80 16.20
N ILE A 191 -13.81 -14.10 15.28
CA ILE A 191 -14.96 -14.98 15.57
C ILE A 191 -14.54 -16.46 15.67
N SER A 192 -13.69 -16.92 14.76
CA SER A 192 -13.19 -18.30 14.72
C SER A 192 -11.68 -18.32 14.47
N PRO A 193 -10.88 -17.87 15.46
CA PRO A 193 -9.44 -17.77 15.26
C PRO A 193 -8.78 -19.16 15.30
N PRO A 194 -7.65 -19.34 14.58
CA PRO A 194 -6.79 -20.50 14.75
C PRO A 194 -6.25 -20.60 16.20
N SER A 195 -5.66 -21.76 16.51
CA SER A 195 -5.03 -21.99 17.81
C SER A 195 -3.84 -21.04 18.03
N MET A 196 -3.52 -20.77 19.31
CA MET A 196 -2.35 -19.95 19.65
C MET A 196 -1.04 -20.54 19.10
N ALA A 197 -0.89 -21.86 19.21
CA ALA A 197 0.28 -22.58 18.71
C ALA A 197 0.43 -22.44 17.19
N GLU A 198 -0.69 -22.44 16.45
CA GLU A 198 -0.68 -22.24 15.00
C GLU A 198 -0.31 -20.80 14.62
N LEU A 199 -0.80 -19.79 15.34
CA LEU A 199 -0.41 -18.40 15.08
C LEU A 199 1.08 -18.18 15.35
N ILE A 200 1.60 -18.67 16.49
CA ILE A 200 3.01 -18.52 16.83
C ILE A 200 3.89 -19.26 15.82
N SER A 201 3.53 -20.48 15.41
CA SER A 201 4.33 -21.26 14.45
C SER A 201 4.36 -20.60 13.07
N VAL A 202 3.26 -20.02 12.62
CA VAL A 202 3.22 -19.21 11.38
C VAL A 202 4.03 -17.93 11.52
N ALA A 203 3.88 -17.19 12.61
CA ALA A 203 4.58 -15.94 12.84
C ALA A 203 6.11 -16.12 12.94
N ASN A 204 6.57 -17.26 13.46
CA ASN A 204 7.98 -17.63 13.50
C ASN A 204 8.50 -18.25 12.19
N GLY A 205 7.63 -18.47 11.19
CA GLY A 205 8.01 -19.10 9.92
C GLY A 205 8.28 -20.60 10.03
N SER A 206 7.86 -21.26 11.12
CA SER A 206 8.02 -22.71 11.31
C SER A 206 7.08 -23.52 10.41
N VAL A 207 5.98 -22.90 9.94
CA VAL A 207 5.02 -23.50 9.02
C VAL A 207 5.12 -22.78 7.68
N PRO A 208 5.41 -23.48 6.57
CA PRO A 208 5.42 -22.86 5.24
C PRO A 208 4.01 -22.41 4.87
N LEU A 209 3.92 -21.23 4.26
CA LEU A 209 2.66 -20.72 3.74
C LEU A 209 2.35 -21.34 2.37
N PRO A 210 1.07 -21.58 2.04
CA PRO A 210 0.67 -22.02 0.70
C PRO A 210 1.14 -21.08 -0.40
N TYR A 211 1.25 -19.78 -0.07
CA TYR A 211 1.78 -18.73 -0.91
C TYR A 211 2.50 -17.70 -0.04
N VAL A 212 3.65 -17.22 -0.53
CA VAL A 212 4.38 -16.10 0.06
C VAL A 212 4.23 -14.91 -0.88
N PRO A 213 3.62 -13.79 -0.45
CA PRO A 213 3.52 -12.62 -1.29
C PRO A 213 4.91 -12.10 -1.64
N LEU A 214 5.15 -11.94 -2.93
CA LEU A 214 6.40 -11.41 -3.49
C LEU A 214 6.14 -10.06 -4.12
N CYS A 215 6.97 -9.06 -3.84
CA CYS A 215 6.91 -7.75 -4.50
C CYS A 215 7.13 -7.87 -6.01
N PRO A 216 6.40 -7.13 -6.87
CA PRO A 216 6.45 -7.32 -8.32
C PRO A 216 7.83 -7.05 -8.90
N ARG A 217 8.55 -6.04 -8.37
CA ARG A 217 9.91 -5.67 -8.79
C ARG A 217 10.95 -6.13 -7.78
N ARG A 218 10.64 -7.21 -7.06
CA ARG A 218 11.55 -7.89 -6.13
C ARG A 218 12.02 -7.03 -4.96
N SER A 219 11.29 -5.96 -4.60
CA SER A 219 11.55 -5.30 -3.33
C SER A 219 11.35 -6.30 -2.18
N SER A 220 12.13 -6.19 -1.11
CA SER A 220 12.09 -7.13 0.01
C SER A 220 12.41 -6.41 1.32
N PRO A 221 11.77 -6.77 2.45
CA PRO A 221 10.67 -7.73 2.58
C PRO A 221 9.30 -7.19 2.12
N TYR A 222 8.31 -8.09 2.02
CA TYR A 222 6.89 -7.78 1.79
C TYR A 222 6.19 -7.47 3.12
N TYR A 223 5.53 -6.31 3.23
CA TYR A 223 4.84 -5.90 4.46
C TYR A 223 3.80 -4.81 4.19
N ARG A 224 2.90 -4.61 5.15
CA ARG A 224 1.95 -3.50 5.14
C ARG A 224 2.59 -2.22 5.68
N GLY A 225 2.44 -1.11 4.98
CA GLY A 225 3.07 0.14 5.34
C GLY A 225 2.56 0.68 6.67
N ARG A 226 1.27 0.53 6.96
CA ARG A 226 0.70 0.92 8.26
C ARG A 226 1.36 0.21 9.45
N ASP A 227 1.65 -1.10 9.33
CA ASP A 227 2.33 -1.84 10.40
C ASP A 227 3.76 -1.33 10.58
N PHE A 228 4.47 -1.12 9.46
CA PHE A 228 5.82 -0.56 9.44
C PHE A 228 5.88 0.82 10.11
N LEU A 229 4.95 1.71 9.75
CA LEU A 229 4.87 3.06 10.32
C LEU A 229 4.44 3.06 11.80
N ALA A 230 3.62 2.10 12.24
CA ALA A 230 3.29 1.96 13.66
C ALA A 230 4.53 1.66 14.50
N VAL A 231 5.41 0.76 14.01
CA VAL A 231 6.68 0.42 14.68
C VAL A 231 7.69 1.56 14.54
N ALA A 232 7.77 2.21 13.38
CA ALA A 232 8.60 3.40 13.18
C ALA A 232 8.23 4.51 14.17
N GLY A 233 6.93 4.70 14.42
CA GLY A 233 6.44 5.65 15.42
C GLY A 233 6.92 5.32 16.84
N VAL A 234 6.96 4.03 17.21
CA VAL A 234 7.54 3.59 18.49
C VAL A 234 9.05 3.89 18.53
N ALA A 235 9.77 3.63 17.43
CA ALA A 235 11.20 3.93 17.33
C ALA A 235 11.49 5.43 17.52
N LEU A 236 10.75 6.31 16.84
CA LEU A 236 10.91 7.77 16.92
C LEU A 236 10.62 8.37 18.29
N ARG A 237 9.84 7.70 19.15
CA ARG A 237 9.53 8.21 20.51
C ARG A 237 10.68 8.07 21.49
N ARG A 238 11.55 7.08 21.32
CA ARG A 238 12.58 6.78 22.32
C ARG A 238 13.91 6.35 21.74
N ARG A 239 13.90 5.45 20.75
CA ARG A 239 15.11 4.83 20.23
C ARG A 239 15.83 5.71 19.22
N ALA A 240 15.10 6.24 18.23
CA ALA A 240 15.61 7.12 17.19
C ALA A 240 15.38 8.62 17.51
N GLY A 241 14.49 8.94 18.45
CA GLY A 241 14.11 10.32 18.74
C GLY A 241 13.47 10.48 20.13
N SER A 242 12.76 11.58 20.31
CA SER A 242 12.03 11.92 21.55
C SER A 242 10.62 12.45 21.25
N CYS A 243 10.08 12.09 20.08
CA CYS A 243 8.79 12.60 19.61
C CYS A 243 7.63 12.16 20.49
N GLN A 244 6.56 12.96 20.50
CA GLN A 244 5.33 12.62 21.20
C GLN A 244 4.52 11.57 20.42
N LYS A 245 3.65 10.83 21.12
CA LYS A 245 2.78 9.80 20.51
C LYS A 245 1.92 10.35 19.37
N ALA A 246 1.38 11.56 19.53
CA ALA A 246 0.53 12.22 18.53
C ALA A 246 1.27 12.69 17.27
N ALA A 247 2.60 12.88 17.33
CA ALA A 247 3.42 13.23 16.17
C ALA A 247 3.98 11.98 15.45
N THR A 248 3.67 10.79 15.97
CA THR A 248 4.26 9.52 15.55
C THR A 248 3.22 8.41 15.49
N ASP A 249 1.95 8.74 15.30
CA ASP A 249 0.95 7.75 14.94
C ASP A 249 1.12 7.35 13.45
N ALA A 250 0.69 6.14 13.12
CA ALA A 250 0.93 5.58 11.79
C ALA A 250 0.23 6.36 10.67
N GLU A 251 -0.91 7.00 10.95
CA GLU A 251 -1.65 7.77 9.97
C GLU A 251 -0.94 9.09 9.65
N HIS A 252 -0.47 9.79 10.68
CA HIS A 252 0.33 10.99 10.54
C HIS A 252 1.65 10.71 9.81
N LEU A 253 2.39 9.68 10.22
CA LEU A 253 3.62 9.28 9.55
C LEU A 253 3.37 8.84 8.10
N GLY A 254 2.20 8.23 7.82
CA GLY A 254 1.76 7.93 6.46
C GLY A 254 1.59 9.20 5.62
N GLY A 255 1.06 10.27 6.20
CA GLY A 255 0.99 11.59 5.58
C GLY A 255 2.37 12.15 5.23
N VAL A 256 3.29 12.11 6.20
CA VAL A 256 4.66 12.62 6.05
C VAL A 256 5.41 11.85 4.97
N ILE A 257 5.43 10.51 5.04
CA ILE A 257 6.21 9.70 4.09
C ILE A 257 5.71 9.84 2.66
N ARG A 258 4.39 9.94 2.45
CA ARG A 258 3.81 10.23 1.12
C ARG A 258 4.23 11.60 0.60
N ALA A 259 4.23 12.62 1.44
CA ALA A 259 4.62 13.97 1.06
C ALA A 259 6.11 14.06 0.66
N ILE A 260 6.97 13.28 1.30
CA ILE A 260 8.39 13.20 0.94
C ILE A 260 8.57 12.36 -0.34
N ALA A 261 7.93 11.21 -0.43
CA ALA A 261 8.13 10.25 -1.53
C ALA A 261 7.53 10.69 -2.87
N CYS A 262 6.47 11.51 -2.88
CA CYS A 262 5.70 11.79 -4.09
C CYS A 262 6.50 12.45 -5.22
N LYS A 263 7.54 13.23 -4.93
CA LYS A 263 8.39 13.83 -5.97
C LYS A 263 9.37 12.82 -6.56
N ASN A 264 9.82 11.87 -5.75
CA ASN A 264 10.82 10.88 -6.14
C ASN A 264 10.20 9.70 -6.87
N VAL A 265 8.92 9.39 -6.61
CA VAL A 265 8.24 8.26 -7.24
C VAL A 265 8.20 8.38 -8.76
N LYS A 266 8.08 9.61 -9.31
CA LYS A 266 8.10 9.91 -10.75
C LYS A 266 9.34 9.37 -11.47
N ASN A 267 10.48 9.39 -10.77
CA ASN A 267 11.78 8.99 -11.31
C ASN A 267 12.23 7.60 -10.85
N SER A 268 11.47 6.98 -9.95
CA SER A 268 11.72 5.64 -9.45
C SER A 268 11.49 4.57 -10.53
N PRO A 269 12.02 3.34 -10.35
CA PRO A 269 11.69 2.21 -11.22
C PRO A 269 10.18 2.00 -11.39
N TRP A 270 9.40 2.10 -10.30
CA TRP A 270 7.94 1.98 -10.34
C TRP A 270 7.30 3.04 -11.24
N GLY A 271 7.74 4.29 -11.16
CA GLY A 271 7.23 5.37 -12.00
C GLY A 271 7.57 5.22 -13.48
N LYS A 272 8.75 4.67 -13.78
CA LYS A 272 9.12 4.31 -15.17
C LYS A 272 8.24 3.19 -15.71
N ASP A 273 8.01 2.16 -14.90
CA ASP A 273 7.16 1.04 -15.28
C ASP A 273 5.70 1.45 -15.49
N LEU A 274 5.19 2.40 -14.69
CA LEU A 274 3.86 2.97 -14.87
C LEU A 274 3.73 3.63 -16.25
N ARG A 275 4.73 4.40 -16.68
CA ARG A 275 4.74 5.02 -18.02
C ARG A 275 4.80 4.00 -19.14
N THR A 276 5.65 2.97 -18.99
CA THR A 276 5.75 1.86 -19.94
C THR A 276 4.40 1.16 -20.06
N PHE A 277 3.77 0.83 -18.93
CA PHE A 277 2.46 0.21 -18.88
C PHE A 277 1.39 1.01 -19.64
N PHE A 278 1.32 2.34 -19.47
CA PHE A 278 0.38 3.17 -20.23
C PHE A 278 0.75 3.29 -21.73
N THR A 279 2.02 3.19 -22.08
CA THR A 279 2.48 3.17 -23.48
C THR A 279 2.07 1.86 -24.17
N ASP A 280 2.14 0.75 -23.46
CA ASP A 280 1.72 -0.56 -23.97
C ASP A 280 0.20 -0.67 -24.07
N LEU A 281 -0.52 -0.07 -23.11
CA LEU A 281 -1.98 -0.01 -23.11
C LEU A 281 -2.51 0.77 -24.33
N ARG A 282 -1.84 1.87 -24.69
CA ARG A 282 -2.10 2.65 -25.93
C ARG A 282 -1.93 1.81 -27.18
N SER A 283 -0.79 1.13 -27.26
CA SER A 283 -0.39 0.33 -28.42
C SER A 283 -1.36 -0.84 -28.64
N SER A 284 -1.81 -1.47 -27.56
CA SER A 284 -2.79 -2.56 -27.58
C SER A 284 -4.19 -2.10 -28.00
N SER A 285 -4.58 -0.87 -27.66
CA SER A 285 -5.88 -0.29 -27.99
C SER A 285 -5.96 0.18 -29.46
N GLY A 286 -4.83 0.56 -30.07
CA GLY A 286 -4.76 1.07 -31.45
C GLY A 286 -4.91 0.01 -32.56
N ALA A 287 -4.81 -1.29 -32.24
CA ALA A 287 -4.76 -2.34 -33.25
C ALA A 287 -6.11 -2.75 -33.87
N ARG A 288 -7.25 -2.16 -33.50
CA ARG A 288 -8.58 -2.54 -34.05
C ARG A 288 -9.60 -1.40 -34.12
N ILE A 289 -9.41 -0.45 -35.05
CA ILE A 289 -10.55 0.28 -35.61
C ILE A 289 -10.36 0.38 -37.13
N PRO A 290 -10.94 -0.52 -37.94
CA PRO A 290 -11.14 -0.20 -39.34
C PRO A 290 -12.06 1.02 -39.37
N ARG A 291 -11.56 2.14 -39.91
CA ARG A 291 -12.37 3.33 -40.12
C ARG A 291 -13.54 2.92 -41.03
N PRO A 292 -14.81 3.14 -40.63
CA PRO A 292 -15.91 2.99 -41.57
C PRO A 292 -15.67 3.98 -42.72
N ARG A 293 -15.68 3.45 -43.94
CA ARG A 293 -15.76 4.25 -45.17
C ARG A 293 -17.16 4.80 -45.31
#